data_AF-A0A957RIY4-F1
#
_entry.id   AF-A0A957RIY4-F1
#
_cell.length_a   1.000
_cell.length_b   1.000
_cell.length_c   1.000
_cell.angle_alpha   90.00
_cell.angle_beta   90.00
_cell.angle_gamma   90.00
#
_symmetry.space_group_name_H-M   'P 1'
#
loop_
_entity.id
_entity.type
_entity.pdbx_description
1 polymer ?
#
loop_
_entity_poly.entity_id
_entity_poly.type
_entity_poly.pdbx_seq_one_letter_code
_entity_poly.pdbx_strand_id
1 'polypeptide(L)'
;ELGGEHITVPTAAEMLRIKAVLILRRNATRDYLDFIALADHLGDDDVADALRGFDRLYPQPSGESALQQLQIQLAQPLPYDLDGVNLAEYKNLEPRWHDWGSVRSACIRCAELIFDRITGLEL
;
A
#
# COMPACT_ATOMS: atom_id res chain seq x y z
N GLU A 1 -14.94 19.97 -3.69
CA GLU A 1 -16.41 20.13 -3.67
C GLU A 1 -17.04 19.05 -4.52
N LEU A 2 -18.16 18.48 -4.10
CA LEU A 2 -18.95 17.55 -4.90
C LEU A 2 -20.37 18.11 -4.99
N GLY A 3 -20.80 18.52 -6.18
CA GLY A 3 -22.12 19.13 -6.36
C GLY A 3 -22.32 20.45 -5.61
N GLY A 4 -21.25 21.22 -5.38
CA GLY A 4 -21.30 22.50 -4.64
C GLY A 4 -21.15 22.37 -3.12
N GLU A 5 -21.07 21.15 -2.59
CA GLU A 5 -20.85 20.90 -1.16
C GLU A 5 -19.37 20.64 -0.85
N HIS A 6 -18.91 21.14 0.31
CA HIS A 6 -17.58 20.83 0.83
C HIS A 6 -17.57 19.44 1.46
N ILE A 7 -16.64 18.60 1.02
CA ILE A 7 -16.42 17.28 1.58
C ILE A 7 -15.03 17.21 2.22
N THR A 8 -14.95 16.61 3.40
CA THR A 8 -13.67 16.27 4.03
C THR A 8 -13.28 14.88 3.58
N VAL A 9 -12.08 14.75 3.02
CA VAL A 9 -11.50 13.47 2.60
C VAL A 9 -10.23 13.20 3.40
N PRO A 10 -9.83 11.93 3.54
CA PRO A 10 -8.54 11.60 4.14
C PRO A 10 -7.40 12.25 3.35
N THR A 11 -6.31 12.56 4.03
CA THR A 11 -5.04 12.93 3.40
C THR A 11 -4.46 11.74 2.62
N ALA A 12 -3.55 11.98 1.68
CA ALA A 12 -2.90 10.91 0.94
C ALA A 12 -2.15 9.92 1.86
N ALA A 13 -1.49 10.41 2.92
CA ALA A 13 -0.86 9.57 3.94
C ALA A 13 -1.87 8.69 4.71
N GLU A 14 -3.05 9.22 5.03
CA GLU A 14 -4.13 8.43 5.64
C GLU A 14 -4.70 7.41 4.67
N MET A 15 -4.91 7.78 3.40
CA MET A 15 -5.37 6.86 2.36
C MET A 15 -4.36 5.71 2.15
N LEU A 16 -3.07 6.01 2.08
CA LEU A 16 -1.99 5.02 1.96
C LEU A 16 -2.08 3.99 3.09
N ARG A 17 -2.18 4.47 4.34
CA ARG A 17 -2.34 3.60 5.52
C ARG A 17 -3.61 2.76 5.47
N ILE A 18 -4.72 3.32 5.02
CA ILE A 18 -5.96 2.55 4.82
C ILE A 18 -5.74 1.43 3.80
N LYS A 19 -5.07 1.70 2.67
CA LYS A 19 -4.76 0.67 1.66
C LYS A 19 -3.82 -0.41 2.18
N ALA A 20 -2.81 -0.04 2.97
CA ALA A 20 -1.95 -0.99 3.66
C ALA A 20 -2.76 -1.94 4.57
N VAL A 21 -3.73 -1.42 5.33
CA VAL A 21 -4.60 -2.28 6.15
C VAL A 21 -5.48 -3.19 5.29
N LEU A 22 -5.95 -2.73 4.13
CA LEU A 22 -6.74 -3.59 3.23
C LEU A 22 -5.91 -4.75 2.68
N ILE A 23 -4.63 -4.53 2.34
CA ILE A 23 -3.69 -5.60 1.99
C ILE A 23 -3.65 -6.66 3.11
N LEU A 24 -3.44 -6.23 4.36
CA LEU A 24 -3.37 -7.15 5.51
C LEU A 24 -4.65 -7.97 5.73
N ARG A 25 -5.82 -7.37 5.44
CA ARG A 25 -7.13 -7.93 5.83
C ARG A 25 -7.84 -8.70 4.71
N ARG A 26 -7.68 -8.25 3.47
CA ARG A 26 -8.38 -8.78 2.29
C ARG A 26 -7.43 -9.46 1.34
N ASN A 27 -6.23 -8.91 1.18
CA ASN A 27 -5.21 -9.43 0.27
C ASN A 27 -5.73 -9.57 -1.18
N ALA A 28 -6.48 -8.58 -1.69
CA ALA A 28 -6.97 -8.58 -3.07
C ALA A 28 -6.02 -7.80 -3.99
N THR A 29 -6.02 -8.13 -5.29
CA THR A 29 -5.17 -7.50 -6.31
C THR A 29 -5.30 -5.98 -6.30
N ARG A 30 -6.53 -5.47 -6.14
CA ARG A 30 -6.83 -4.04 -6.06
C ARG A 30 -6.19 -3.34 -4.87
N ASP A 31 -6.04 -4.01 -3.74
CA ASP A 31 -5.50 -3.38 -2.53
C ASP A 31 -4.01 -3.04 -2.71
N TYR A 32 -3.26 -3.95 -3.35
CA TYR A 32 -1.88 -3.71 -3.76
C TYR A 32 -1.78 -2.59 -4.79
N LEU A 33 -2.67 -2.61 -5.78
CA LEU A 33 -2.70 -1.65 -6.88
C LEU A 33 -2.96 -0.22 -6.39
N ASP A 34 -3.96 -0.06 -5.53
CA ASP A 34 -4.29 1.24 -4.93
C ASP A 34 -3.17 1.71 -3.98
N PHE A 35 -2.52 0.79 -3.25
CA PHE A 35 -1.40 1.12 -2.37
C PHE A 35 -0.19 1.64 -3.15
N ILE A 36 0.27 0.92 -4.17
CA ILE A 36 1.45 1.32 -4.94
C ILE A 36 1.21 2.58 -5.78
N ALA A 37 -0.03 2.80 -6.27
CA ALA A 37 -0.37 4.04 -6.96
C ALA A 37 -0.31 5.26 -6.01
N LEU A 38 -0.79 5.10 -4.77
CA LEU A 38 -0.65 6.14 -3.74
C LEU A 38 0.81 6.33 -3.31
N ALA A 39 1.57 5.25 -3.19
CA ALA A 39 2.99 5.31 -2.83
C ALA A 39 3.81 6.04 -3.91
N ASP A 40 3.58 5.74 -5.19
CA ASP A 40 4.20 6.43 -6.33
C ASP A 40 3.84 7.92 -6.36
N HIS A 41 2.59 8.27 -6.01
CA HIS A 41 2.15 9.65 -5.93
C HIS A 41 2.79 10.46 -4.80
N LEU A 42 3.01 9.82 -3.64
CA LEU A 42 3.61 10.44 -2.45
C LEU A 42 5.13 10.56 -2.56
N GLY A 43 5.79 9.54 -3.11
CA GLY A 43 7.25 9.41 -3.06
C GLY A 43 7.77 8.82 -1.74
N ASP A 44 9.02 8.38 -1.77
CA ASP A 44 9.59 7.50 -0.74
C ASP A 44 9.63 8.11 0.67
N ASP A 45 10.02 9.38 0.80
CA ASP A 45 10.12 10.04 2.11
C ASP A 45 8.73 10.16 2.77
N ASP A 46 7.72 10.59 2.02
CA ASP A 46 6.35 10.73 2.51
C ASP A 46 5.70 9.37 2.81
N VAL A 47 6.03 8.33 2.04
CA VAL A 47 5.60 6.94 2.32
C VAL A 47 6.20 6.45 3.64
N ALA A 48 7.50 6.65 3.85
CA ALA A 48 8.17 6.25 5.07
C ALA A 48 7.61 7.00 6.30
N ASP A 49 7.39 8.30 6.16
CA ASP A 49 6.78 9.15 7.17
C ASP A 49 5.35 8.71 7.50
N ALA A 50 4.54 8.40 6.48
CA ALA A 50 3.17 7.91 6.65
C ALA A 50 3.13 6.58 7.42
N LEU A 51 4.08 5.68 7.18
CA LEU A 51 4.14 4.33 7.76
C LEU A 51 4.88 4.24 9.10
N ARG A 52 5.67 5.24 9.53
CA ARG A 52 6.40 5.20 10.82
C ARG A 52 5.52 4.96 12.04
N GLY A 53 4.27 5.43 12.01
CA GLY A 53 3.30 5.26 13.11
C GLY A 53 2.39 4.04 12.97
N PHE A 54 2.62 3.16 11.99
CA PHE A 54 1.61 2.19 11.53
C PHE A 54 1.18 1.21 12.62
N ASP A 55 2.13 0.62 13.36
CA ASP A 55 1.81 -0.34 14.45
C ASP A 55 0.99 0.28 15.58
N ARG A 56 1.26 1.55 15.91
CA ARG A 56 0.50 2.28 16.93
C ARG A 56 -0.92 2.62 16.45
N LEU A 57 -1.07 2.95 15.17
CA LEU A 57 -2.36 3.33 14.58
C LEU A 57 -3.23 2.10 14.28
N TYR A 58 -2.64 0.97 13.96
CA TYR A 58 -3.32 -0.27 13.57
C TYR A 58 -2.80 -1.47 14.36
N PRO A 59 -3.05 -1.51 15.67
CA PRO A 59 -2.60 -2.63 16.51
C PRO A 59 -3.28 -3.92 16.07
N GLN A 60 -2.53 -5.01 16.04
CA GLN A 60 -3.05 -6.33 15.73
C GLN A 60 -3.51 -7.06 17.01
N PRO A 61 -4.60 -7.86 16.96
CA PRO A 61 -5.05 -8.64 18.11
C PRO A 61 -4.01 -9.63 18.64
N SER A 62 -3.09 -10.11 17.77
CA SER A 62 -1.99 -10.99 18.14
C SER A 62 -0.87 -10.28 18.91
N GLY A 63 -0.81 -8.94 18.88
CA GLY A 63 0.32 -8.17 19.37
C GLY A 63 1.51 -8.08 18.39
N GLU A 64 1.45 -8.78 17.26
CA GLU A 64 2.48 -8.74 16.21
C GLU A 64 2.47 -7.40 15.44
N SER A 65 3.61 -7.00 14.90
CA SER A 65 3.75 -5.77 14.11
C SER A 65 2.95 -5.87 12.80
N ALA A 66 2.02 -4.94 12.60
CA ALA A 66 1.27 -4.81 11.36
C ALA A 66 2.18 -4.31 10.23
N LEU A 67 3.16 -3.46 10.55
CA LEU A 67 4.13 -2.95 9.60
C LEU A 67 5.05 -4.06 9.08
N GLN A 68 5.55 -4.94 9.96
CA GLN A 68 6.36 -6.09 9.54
C GLN A 68 5.55 -7.07 8.68
N GLN A 69 4.29 -7.34 9.03
CA GLN A 69 3.44 -8.17 8.19
C GLN A 69 3.18 -7.53 6.82
N LEU A 70 2.95 -6.21 6.77
CA LEU A 70 2.79 -5.48 5.53
C LEU A 70 4.05 -5.60 4.66
N GLN A 71 5.23 -5.40 5.25
CA GLN A 71 6.51 -5.56 4.58
C GLN A 71 6.64 -6.95 3.94
N ILE A 72 6.30 -8.02 4.68
CA ILE A 72 6.34 -9.40 4.17
C ILE A 72 5.39 -9.58 2.98
N GLN A 73 4.15 -9.09 3.08
CA GLN A 73 3.17 -9.19 2.00
C GLN A 73 3.56 -8.36 0.78
N LEU A 74 4.23 -7.21 0.95
CA LEU A 74 4.75 -6.41 -0.15
C LEU A 74 5.99 -7.02 -0.80
N ALA A 75 6.86 -7.69 -0.02
CA ALA A 75 8.03 -8.40 -0.54
C ALA A 75 7.63 -9.62 -1.39
N GLN A 76 6.50 -10.25 -1.06
CA GLN A 76 5.95 -11.38 -1.81
C GLN A 76 4.44 -11.19 -2.03
N PRO A 77 4.03 -10.30 -2.96
CA PRO A 77 2.62 -9.97 -3.15
C PRO A 77 1.91 -11.13 -3.85
N LEU A 78 1.03 -11.80 -3.10
CA LEU A 78 0.27 -12.97 -3.52
C LEU A 78 -1.22 -12.72 -3.24
N PRO A 79 -1.89 -11.84 -4.00
CA PRO A 79 -3.30 -11.60 -3.80
C PRO A 79 -4.13 -12.83 -4.14
N TYR A 80 -5.23 -13.04 -3.44
CA TYR A 80 -6.03 -14.27 -3.57
C TYR A 80 -6.76 -14.40 -4.92
N ASP A 81 -7.00 -13.27 -5.60
CA ASP A 81 -7.80 -13.18 -6.83
C ASP A 81 -6.96 -12.98 -8.09
N LEU A 82 -5.63 -13.11 -8.00
CA LEU A 82 -4.71 -12.73 -9.09
C LEU A 82 -5.10 -13.31 -10.46
N ASP A 83 -5.39 -14.62 -10.49
CA ASP A 83 -5.71 -15.34 -11.73
C ASP A 83 -7.08 -14.97 -12.33
N GLY A 84 -7.95 -14.31 -11.55
CA GLY A 84 -9.32 -13.96 -11.93
C GLY A 84 -9.52 -12.50 -12.33
N VAL A 85 -8.47 -11.68 -12.29
CA VAL A 85 -8.57 -10.23 -12.50
C VAL A 85 -7.90 -9.80 -13.80
N ASN A 86 -8.65 -9.09 -14.66
CA ASN A 86 -8.08 -8.38 -15.79
C ASN A 86 -7.79 -6.93 -15.42
N LEU A 87 -6.52 -6.59 -15.21
CA LEU A 87 -6.11 -5.24 -14.82
C LEU A 87 -6.43 -4.18 -15.88
N ALA A 88 -6.50 -4.56 -17.16
CA ALA A 88 -6.84 -3.63 -18.24
C ALA A 88 -8.29 -3.12 -18.16
N GLU A 89 -9.15 -3.78 -17.38
CA GLU A 89 -10.56 -3.37 -17.17
C GLU A 89 -10.71 -2.36 -16.01
N TYR A 90 -9.63 -2.08 -15.28
CA TYR A 90 -9.66 -1.12 -14.18
C TYR A 90 -9.73 0.30 -14.73
N LYS A 91 -10.82 0.99 -14.40
CA LYS A 91 -11.04 2.37 -14.84
C LYS A 91 -10.02 3.32 -14.20
N ASN A 92 -9.55 4.28 -15.00
CA ASN A 92 -8.66 5.36 -14.59
C ASN A 92 -7.31 4.88 -14.03
N LEU A 93 -6.90 3.68 -14.39
CA LEU A 93 -5.60 3.18 -14.02
C LEU A 93 -4.54 3.68 -15.01
N GLU A 94 -3.40 4.13 -14.53
CA GLU A 94 -2.30 4.50 -15.42
C GLU A 94 -1.81 3.25 -16.18
N PRO A 95 -1.44 3.38 -17.47
CA PRO A 95 -1.08 2.22 -18.30
C PRO A 95 0.03 1.35 -17.71
N ARG A 96 0.97 1.93 -16.96
CA ARG A 96 2.07 1.21 -16.29
C ARG A 96 1.59 0.21 -15.23
N TRP A 97 0.39 0.38 -14.69
CA TRP A 97 -0.17 -0.50 -13.67
C TRP A 97 -1.12 -1.56 -14.23
N HIS A 98 -1.31 -1.61 -15.56
CA HIS A 98 -2.08 -2.68 -16.22
C HIS A 98 -1.33 -4.02 -16.25
N ASP A 99 -0.04 -4.01 -15.93
CA ASP A 99 0.79 -5.20 -15.81
C ASP A 99 1.08 -5.50 -14.33
N TRP A 100 0.70 -6.70 -13.89
CA TRP A 100 0.94 -7.13 -12.52
C TRP A 100 2.43 -7.22 -12.19
N GLY A 101 3.30 -7.53 -13.18
CA GLY A 101 4.75 -7.54 -12.97
C GLY A 101 5.28 -6.17 -12.50
N SER A 102 4.73 -5.10 -13.04
CA SER A 102 5.06 -3.72 -12.68
C SER A 102 4.57 -3.36 -11.27
N VAL A 103 3.34 -3.76 -10.92
CA VAL A 103 2.78 -3.61 -9.56
C VAL A 103 3.61 -4.38 -8.55
N ARG A 104 3.92 -5.66 -8.82
CA ARG A 104 4.77 -6.51 -7.99
C ARG A 104 6.14 -5.89 -7.76
N SER A 105 6.77 -5.37 -8.80
CA SER A 105 8.07 -4.71 -8.69
C SER A 105 8.00 -3.47 -7.80
N ALA A 106 6.91 -2.70 -7.87
CA ALA A 106 6.69 -1.56 -6.99
C ALA A 106 6.44 -1.96 -5.52
N CYS A 107 5.69 -3.05 -5.30
CA CYS A 107 5.50 -3.61 -3.95
C CYS A 107 6.84 -4.00 -3.31
N ILE A 108 7.69 -4.71 -4.06
CA ILE A 108 9.02 -5.13 -3.56
C ILE A 108 9.87 -3.91 -3.18
N ARG A 109 9.92 -2.87 -4.03
CA ARG A 109 10.61 -1.61 -3.69
C ARG A 109 10.05 -0.95 -2.43
N CYS A 110 8.74 -0.95 -2.24
CA CYS A 110 8.14 -0.42 -1.01
C CYS A 110 8.51 -1.28 0.22
N ALA A 111 8.63 -2.60 0.07
CA ALA A 111 9.07 -3.47 1.15
C ALA A 111 10.54 -3.20 1.53
N GLU A 112 11.40 -2.96 0.54
CA GLU A 112 12.79 -2.53 0.73
C GLU A 112 12.84 -1.16 1.42
N LEU A 113 12.03 -0.19 0.99
CA LEU A 113 11.92 1.13 1.62
C LEU A 113 11.53 1.04 3.10
N ILE A 114 10.51 0.23 3.42
CA ILE A 114 10.08 0.00 4.81
C ILE A 114 11.23 -0.60 5.62
N PHE A 115 11.97 -1.55 5.03
CA PHE A 115 13.14 -2.14 5.65
C PHE A 115 14.21 -1.09 5.94
N ASP A 116 14.67 -0.37 4.92
CA ASP A 116 15.80 0.54 5.02
C ASP A 116 15.52 1.77 5.89
N ARG A 117 14.28 2.27 5.92
CA ARG A 117 13.94 3.56 6.54
C ARG A 117 13.18 3.47 7.86
N ILE A 118 12.58 2.32 8.18
CA ILE A 118 11.68 2.20 9.33
C ILE A 118 12.09 1.06 10.26
N THR A 119 12.40 -0.13 9.73
CA THR A 119 12.78 -1.29 10.56
C THR A 119 14.29 -1.46 10.67
N GLY A 120 15.05 -0.85 9.77
CA GLY A 120 16.51 -0.93 9.64
C GLY A 120 17.25 -0.09 10.66
N LEU A 121 17.72 -0.80 11.69
CA LEU A 121 18.95 -0.60 12.47
C LEU A 121 19.96 0.36 11.80
N GLU A 122 20.28 1.46 12.48
CA GLU A 122 21.54 2.19 12.26
C GLU A 122 22.69 1.17 12.40
N LEU A 123 23.42 0.91 11.31
CA LEU A 123 24.75 0.29 11.35
C LEU A 123 25.81 1.37 11.65
#